data_AF-A0A8J3F114-F1
#
_entry.id   AF-A0A8J3F114-F1
#
_cell.length_a   1.000
_cell.length_b   1.000
_cell.length_c   1.000
_cell.angle_alpha   90.00
_cell.angle_beta   90.00
_cell.angle_gamma   90.00
#
_symmetry.space_group_name_H-M   'P 1'
#
loop_
_entity.id
_entity.type
_entity.pdbx_description
1 polymer ?
#
loop_
_entity_poly.entity_id
_entity_poly.type
_entity_poly.pdbx_seq_one_letter_code
_entity_poly.pdbx_strand_id
1 'polypeptide(L)'
;MIVDDHHGFKFPEVKDMKHILFFLTLMAVAPVVMAQGVIYECASGHAAQGKNAGSAPVCRKITSSEGGTGDTRAANKPVTLISASVSPESFPKIDSATQKARDSDRRQILLDETMAEQRKLQDLRREFNNGQPARRVDENAAAYQQRVTLLKGELSRSEQNIAALSRELTKLK
;
A
#
# COMPACT_ATOMS: atom_id res chain seq x y z
N MET A 1 27.67 5.54 -62.00
CA MET A 1 27.40 4.12 -61.72
C MET A 1 26.22 4.09 -60.76
N ILE A 2 25.09 3.64 -61.31
CA ILE A 2 23.85 3.07 -60.73
C ILE A 2 23.59 3.22 -59.20
N VAL A 3 22.40 3.73 -58.89
CA VAL A 3 21.68 3.70 -57.60
C VAL A 3 20.72 2.49 -57.61
N ASP A 4 20.27 2.06 -56.41
CA ASP A 4 19.24 1.03 -56.10
C ASP A 4 19.75 -0.43 -56.08
N ASP A 5 19.32 -1.38 -55.22
CA ASP A 5 18.09 -1.53 -54.44
C ASP A 5 18.26 -2.67 -53.39
N HIS A 6 17.72 -2.48 -52.19
CA HIS A 6 17.03 -3.42 -51.28
C HIS A 6 17.55 -4.86 -51.03
N HIS A 7 18.04 -5.10 -49.80
CA HIS A 7 18.00 -6.42 -49.17
C HIS A 7 16.57 -6.76 -48.72
N GLY A 8 15.89 -7.56 -49.51
CA GLY A 8 14.56 -8.11 -49.21
C GLY A 8 14.60 -9.10 -48.03
N PHE A 9 14.03 -8.70 -46.89
CA PHE A 9 13.62 -9.62 -45.85
C PHE A 9 12.43 -10.44 -46.36
N LYS A 10 12.61 -11.75 -46.48
CA LYS A 10 11.60 -12.71 -46.96
C LYS A 10 10.59 -12.95 -45.84
N PHE A 11 9.39 -12.36 -45.96
CA PHE A 11 8.28 -12.61 -45.04
C PHE A 11 7.81 -14.07 -45.17
N PRO A 12 7.68 -14.82 -44.06
CA PRO A 12 7.10 -16.17 -44.10
C PRO A 12 5.62 -16.09 -44.48
N GLU A 13 5.18 -17.07 -45.28
CA GLU A 13 3.82 -17.19 -45.81
C GLU A 13 2.79 -17.32 -44.68
N VAL A 14 1.61 -16.72 -44.89
CA VAL A 14 0.48 -16.60 -43.93
C VAL A 14 0.03 -17.94 -43.31
N LYS A 15 0.41 -19.05 -43.92
CA LYS A 15 0.05 -20.42 -43.52
C LYS A 15 0.82 -20.90 -42.28
N ASP A 16 2.06 -20.45 -42.11
CA ASP A 16 2.93 -20.86 -40.98
C ASP A 16 2.60 -20.09 -39.69
N MET A 17 2.02 -18.89 -39.80
CA MET A 17 1.62 -18.07 -38.65
C MET A 17 0.50 -18.73 -37.83
N LYS A 18 -0.39 -19.49 -38.47
CA LYS A 18 -1.52 -20.16 -37.80
C LYS A 18 -1.07 -21.36 -36.96
N HIS A 19 0.00 -22.04 -37.39
CA HIS A 19 0.60 -23.14 -36.64
C HIS A 19 1.46 -22.61 -35.48
N ILE A 20 2.21 -21.53 -35.67
CA ILE A 20 2.97 -20.87 -34.59
C ILE A 20 2.02 -20.33 -33.51
N LEU A 21 0.87 -19.74 -33.88
CA LEU A 21 -0.13 -19.27 -32.91
C LEU A 21 -0.81 -20.43 -32.15
N PHE A 22 -0.92 -21.61 -32.76
CA PHE A 22 -1.52 -22.80 -32.14
C PHE A 22 -0.54 -23.50 -31.19
N PHE A 23 0.76 -23.49 -31.48
CA PHE A 23 1.78 -24.06 -30.60
C PHE A 23 2.11 -23.16 -29.39
N LEU A 24 2.05 -21.83 -29.53
CA LEU A 24 2.33 -20.90 -28.42
C LEU A 24 1.20 -20.87 -27.35
N THR A 25 -0.01 -21.30 -27.71
CA THR A 25 -1.17 -21.29 -26.80
C THR A 25 -1.28 -22.56 -25.92
N LEU A 26 -0.49 -23.62 -26.17
CA LEU A 26 -0.55 -24.87 -25.39
C LEU A 26 0.45 -24.96 -24.22
N MET A 27 1.35 -23.97 -24.06
CA MET A 27 2.40 -23.95 -23.01
C MET A 27 2.15 -22.93 -21.89
N ALA A 28 0.91 -22.47 -21.70
CA ALA A 28 0.56 -21.42 -20.74
C ALA A 28 -0.51 -21.82 -19.72
N VAL A 29 -0.49 -23.06 -19.22
CA VAL A 29 -1.32 -23.45 -18.07
C VAL A 29 -0.45 -24.13 -17.03
N ALA A 30 0.30 -23.33 -16.28
CA ALA A 30 0.85 -23.75 -15.00
C ALA A 30 -0.24 -23.57 -13.92
N PRO A 31 -0.55 -24.59 -13.10
CA PRO A 31 -1.52 -24.44 -12.02
C PRO A 31 -0.93 -23.52 -10.94
N VAL A 32 -1.62 -22.41 -10.66
CA VAL A 32 -1.35 -21.59 -9.48
C VAL A 32 -1.88 -22.37 -8.27
N VAL A 33 -0.97 -22.96 -7.48
CA VAL A 33 -1.30 -23.54 -6.17
C VAL A 33 -1.59 -22.39 -5.21
N MET A 34 -2.87 -22.13 -4.95
CA MET A 34 -3.29 -21.20 -3.91
C MET A 34 -3.12 -21.89 -2.54
N ALA A 35 -2.15 -21.45 -1.75
CA ALA A 35 -1.99 -21.89 -0.37
C ALA A 35 -3.03 -21.19 0.52
N GLN A 36 -4.13 -21.88 0.83
CA GLN A 36 -5.16 -21.40 1.77
C GLN A 36 -4.65 -21.55 3.21
N GLY A 37 -4.00 -20.53 3.75
CA GLY A 37 -3.59 -20.48 5.15
C GLY A 37 -4.78 -20.18 6.06
N VAL A 38 -5.27 -21.15 6.82
CA VAL A 38 -6.29 -20.91 7.86
C VAL A 38 -5.61 -20.25 9.06
N ILE A 39 -6.11 -19.08 9.46
CA ILE A 39 -5.63 -18.36 10.64
C ILE A 39 -6.45 -18.82 11.85
N TYR A 40 -5.79 -19.06 12.99
CA TYR A 40 -6.43 -19.45 14.24
C TYR A 40 -6.19 -18.37 15.30
N GLU A 41 -7.23 -18.03 16.04
CA GLU A 41 -7.15 -17.14 17.19
C GLU A 41 -7.26 -17.99 18.47
N CYS A 42 -6.24 -17.91 19.32
CA CYS A 42 -6.15 -18.63 20.58
C CYS A 42 -6.36 -17.67 21.76
N ALA A 43 -6.92 -18.15 22.88
CA ALA A 43 -7.24 -17.30 24.04
C ALA A 43 -6.04 -16.60 24.70
N SER A 44 -4.80 -16.97 24.33
CA SER A 44 -3.58 -16.29 24.75
C SER A 44 -3.28 -15.00 23.96
N GLY A 45 -4.13 -14.59 23.01
CA GLY A 45 -3.94 -13.36 22.23
C GLY A 45 -2.85 -13.44 21.15
N HIS A 46 -2.26 -14.62 20.92
CA HIS A 46 -1.26 -14.83 19.88
C HIS A 46 -1.88 -15.60 18.70
N ALA A 47 -1.81 -15.02 17.50
CA ALA A 47 -2.19 -15.70 16.26
C ALA A 47 -1.10 -16.73 15.88
N ALA A 48 -1.48 -17.99 15.72
CA ALA A 48 -0.58 -19.06 15.31
C ALA A 48 -0.93 -19.54 13.89
N GLN A 49 0.05 -19.58 12.99
CA GLN A 49 -0.11 -20.14 11.65
C GLN A 49 0.41 -21.57 11.65
N GLY A 50 -0.48 -22.56 11.60
CA GLY A 50 -0.11 -23.97 11.63
C GLY A 50 -1.14 -24.85 10.94
N LYS A 51 -0.66 -25.88 10.23
CA LYS A 51 -1.52 -26.81 9.47
C LYS A 51 -2.36 -27.74 10.36
N ASN A 52 -2.13 -27.77 11.67
CA ASN A 52 -2.86 -28.60 12.62
C ASN A 52 -2.98 -27.92 14.00
N ALA A 53 -3.80 -26.88 14.12
CA ALA A 53 -4.20 -26.33 15.42
C ALA A 53 -5.53 -26.93 15.93
N GLY A 54 -5.92 -28.10 15.42
CA GLY A 54 -7.18 -28.77 15.74
C GLY A 54 -7.21 -29.55 17.05
N SER A 55 -6.11 -29.60 17.82
CA SER A 55 -6.02 -30.37 19.06
C SER A 55 -5.77 -29.53 20.32
N ALA A 56 -5.70 -28.20 20.22
CA ALA A 56 -5.60 -27.33 21.39
C ALA A 56 -7.01 -26.87 21.84
N PRO A 57 -7.40 -27.07 23.11
CA PRO A 57 -8.78 -26.86 23.58
C PRO A 57 -9.27 -25.40 23.55
N VAL A 58 -8.44 -24.42 23.15
CA VAL A 58 -8.79 -23.00 23.22
C VAL A 58 -8.28 -22.20 22.00
N CYS A 59 -8.46 -22.74 20.79
CA CYS A 59 -8.23 -22.00 19.55
C CYS A 59 -9.43 -22.13 18.61
N ARG A 60 -9.93 -21.00 18.09
CA ARG A 60 -11.03 -20.96 17.11
C ARG A 60 -10.48 -20.58 15.74
N LYS A 61 -10.90 -21.29 14.70
CA LYS A 61 -10.59 -20.93 13.31
C LYS A 61 -11.29 -19.61 12.95
N ILE A 62 -10.55 -18.66 12.40
CA ILE A 62 -11.12 -17.45 11.79
C ILE A 62 -11.05 -17.62 10.27
N THR A 63 -12.20 -17.67 9.61
CA THR A 63 -12.27 -17.70 8.16
C THR A 63 -12.17 -16.27 7.66
N SER A 64 -11.03 -15.89 7.09
CA SER A 64 -10.85 -14.62 6.38
C SER A 64 -11.70 -14.63 5.11
N SER A 65 -12.85 -13.96 5.14
CA SER A 65 -13.61 -13.64 3.93
C SER A 65 -13.05 -12.37 3.32
N GLU A 66 -12.12 -12.50 2.38
CA GLU A 66 -11.82 -11.46 1.41
C GLU A 66 -12.96 -11.40 0.38
N GLY A 67 -13.33 -10.18 0.00
CA GLY A 67 -14.57 -9.87 -0.70
C GLY A 67 -14.74 -10.53 -2.07
N GLY A 68 -15.99 -10.88 -2.37
CA GLY A 68 -16.45 -11.29 -3.69
C GLY A 68 -17.96 -11.03 -3.83
N THR A 69 -18.31 -10.20 -4.80
CA THR A 69 -19.67 -9.93 -5.29
C THR A 69 -20.44 -11.23 -5.50
N GLY A 70 -21.59 -11.38 -4.85
CA GLY A 70 -22.38 -12.61 -4.90
C GLY A 70 -23.85 -12.36 -4.63
N ASP A 71 -24.58 -12.14 -5.72
CA ASP A 71 -26.03 -12.16 -5.84
C ASP A 71 -26.60 -13.45 -5.20
N THR A 72 -27.41 -13.32 -4.14
CA THR A 72 -28.39 -14.35 -3.79
C THR A 72 -29.68 -13.68 -3.33
N ARG A 73 -30.62 -13.57 -4.27
CA ARG A 73 -32.04 -13.39 -4.00
C ARG A 73 -32.56 -14.57 -3.19
N ALA A 74 -32.80 -14.36 -1.89
CA ALA A 74 -33.63 -15.25 -1.09
C ALA A 74 -34.43 -14.45 -0.04
N ALA A 75 -35.71 -14.28 -0.36
CA ALA A 75 -36.87 -14.09 0.50
C ALA A 75 -36.87 -12.98 1.57
N ASN A 76 -37.73 -11.99 1.32
CA ASN A 76 -38.30 -11.02 2.26
C ASN A 76 -38.58 -11.59 3.67
N LYS A 77 -37.89 -11.03 4.67
CA LYS A 77 -38.51 -10.65 5.95
C LYS A 77 -37.89 -9.32 6.41
N PRO A 78 -38.67 -8.26 6.69
CA PRO A 78 -38.13 -7.04 7.27
C PRO A 78 -37.81 -7.31 8.74
N VAL A 79 -36.57 -7.71 9.03
CA VAL A 79 -36.03 -7.60 10.38
C VAL A 79 -35.53 -6.17 10.48
N THR A 80 -36.24 -5.34 11.25
CA THR A 80 -35.78 -4.02 11.67
C THR A 80 -34.45 -4.20 12.39
N LEU A 81 -33.34 -4.01 11.67
CA LEU A 81 -32.01 -3.90 12.27
C LEU A 81 -31.95 -2.56 12.96
N ILE A 82 -32.38 -2.51 14.21
CA ILE A 82 -31.92 -1.48 15.14
C ILE A 82 -30.43 -1.75 15.32
N SER A 83 -29.60 -1.07 14.52
CA SER A 83 -28.16 -1.02 14.75
C SER A 83 -27.92 -0.17 16.00
N ALA A 84 -28.24 -0.72 17.16
CA ALA A 84 -27.72 -0.22 18.42
C ALA A 84 -26.27 -0.67 18.48
N SER A 85 -25.34 0.28 18.37
CA SER A 85 -23.94 0.06 18.70
C SER A 85 -23.86 -0.25 20.20
N VAL A 86 -24.03 -1.52 20.58
CA VAL A 86 -23.80 -1.99 21.94
C VAL A 86 -22.30 -1.95 22.17
N SER A 87 -21.81 -0.81 22.67
CA SER A 87 -20.50 -0.80 23.31
C SER A 87 -20.59 -1.79 24.49
N PRO A 88 -19.68 -2.77 24.62
CA PRO A 88 -19.77 -3.77 25.67
C PRO A 88 -19.84 -3.06 27.02
N GLU A 89 -20.88 -3.36 27.81
CA GLU A 89 -21.18 -2.66 29.07
C GLU A 89 -20.03 -2.72 30.11
N SER A 90 -18.98 -3.51 29.87
CA SER A 90 -17.81 -3.64 30.75
C SER A 90 -16.53 -2.98 30.23
N PHE A 91 -16.55 -2.14 29.19
CA PHE A 91 -15.35 -1.41 28.80
C PHE A 91 -15.12 -0.20 29.72
N PRO A 92 -13.95 -0.06 30.37
CA PRO A 92 -13.68 1.07 31.24
C PRO A 92 -13.69 2.39 30.46
N LYS A 93 -14.50 3.35 30.91
CA LYS A 93 -14.53 4.71 30.37
C LYS A 93 -13.33 5.49 30.91
N ILE A 94 -12.57 6.11 30.00
CA ILE A 94 -11.51 7.06 30.38
C ILE A 94 -12.17 8.34 30.87
N ASP A 95 -11.67 8.93 31.96
CA ASP A 95 -12.21 10.19 32.46
C ASP A 95 -11.91 11.36 31.51
N SER A 96 -12.72 12.41 31.58
CA SER A 96 -12.64 13.53 30.63
C SER A 96 -11.35 14.34 30.76
N ALA A 97 -10.73 14.39 31.96
CA ALA A 97 -9.47 15.09 32.17
C ALA A 97 -8.31 14.31 31.51
N THR A 98 -8.27 12.99 31.70
CA THR A 98 -7.29 12.11 31.03
C THR A 98 -7.44 12.11 29.52
N GLN A 99 -8.68 12.11 28.99
CA GLN A 99 -8.92 12.21 27.56
C GLN A 99 -8.39 13.53 26.99
N LYS A 100 -8.69 14.66 27.65
CA LYS A 100 -8.17 15.98 27.24
C LYS A 100 -6.66 16.07 27.29
N ALA A 101 -6.03 15.53 28.34
CA ALA A 101 -4.57 15.52 28.47
C ALA A 101 -3.92 14.74 27.31
N ARG A 102 -4.47 13.56 26.96
CA ARG A 102 -3.97 12.80 25.81
C ARG A 102 -4.18 13.54 24.49
N ASP A 103 -5.30 14.22 24.32
CA ASP A 103 -5.58 14.98 23.10
C ASP A 103 -4.65 16.20 22.99
N SER A 104 -4.31 16.86 24.09
CA SER A 104 -3.29 17.93 24.11
C SER A 104 -1.90 17.39 23.78
N ASP A 105 -1.51 16.24 24.34
CA ASP A 105 -0.22 15.62 24.06
C ASP A 105 -0.12 15.21 22.59
N ARG A 106 -1.17 14.58 22.06
CA ARG A 106 -1.25 14.22 20.64
C ARG A 106 -1.14 15.43 19.74
N ARG A 107 -1.81 16.53 20.09
CA ARG A 107 -1.71 17.79 19.34
C ARG A 107 -0.29 18.33 19.37
N GLN A 108 0.36 18.32 20.54
CA GLN A 108 1.74 18.81 20.67
C GLN A 108 2.71 17.99 19.82
N ILE A 109 2.62 16.66 19.88
CA ILE A 109 3.45 15.76 19.06
C ILE A 109 3.28 16.05 17.56
N LEU A 110 2.03 16.15 17.08
CA LEU A 110 1.77 16.44 15.68
C LEU A 110 2.28 17.82 15.24
N LEU A 111 2.23 18.82 16.13
CA LEU A 111 2.80 20.15 15.86
C LEU A 111 4.32 20.07 15.75
N ASP A 112 4.98 19.38 16.68
CA ASP A 112 6.43 19.22 16.68
C ASP A 112 6.91 18.46 15.43
N GLU A 113 6.20 17.37 15.05
CA GLU A 113 6.45 16.63 13.80
C GLU A 113 6.24 17.51 12.56
N THR A 114 5.18 18.32 12.55
CA THR A 114 4.90 19.24 11.43
C THR A 114 6.02 20.28 11.31
N MET A 115 6.49 20.84 12.43
CA MET A 115 7.60 21.79 12.44
C MET A 115 8.92 21.14 11.98
N ALA A 116 9.18 19.90 12.39
CA ALA A 116 10.36 19.16 11.95
C ALA A 116 10.33 18.90 10.44
N GLU A 117 9.19 18.45 9.88
CA GLU A 117 9.04 18.26 8.44
C GLU A 117 9.13 19.57 7.66
N GLN A 118 8.60 20.69 8.18
CA GLN A 118 8.77 22.00 7.53
C GLN A 118 10.23 22.45 7.46
N ARG A 119 11.02 22.22 8.53
CA ARG A 119 12.47 22.50 8.52
C ARG A 119 13.17 21.62 7.49
N LYS A 120 12.88 20.32 7.48
CA LYS A 120 13.41 19.40 6.47
C LYS A 120 13.07 19.82 5.05
N LEU A 121 11.82 20.24 4.79
CA LEU A 121 11.41 20.76 3.49
C LEU A 121 12.22 22.00 3.09
N GLN A 122 12.46 22.92 4.02
CA GLN A 122 13.29 24.10 3.77
C GLN A 122 14.72 23.71 3.41
N ASP A 123 15.31 22.76 4.13
CA ASP A 123 16.66 22.25 3.87
C ASP A 123 16.77 21.60 2.49
N LEU A 124 15.82 20.71 2.18
CA LEU A 124 15.73 20.07 0.86
C LEU A 124 15.56 21.09 -0.27
N ARG A 125 14.75 22.14 -0.07
CA ARG A 125 14.58 23.21 -1.06
C ARG A 125 15.87 23.99 -1.28
N ARG A 126 16.63 24.26 -0.21
CA ARG A 126 17.94 24.91 -0.30
C ARG A 126 18.94 24.04 -1.04
N GLU A 127 19.02 22.74 -0.74
CA GLU A 127 19.93 21.84 -1.44
C GLU A 127 19.52 21.64 -2.91
N PHE A 128 18.23 21.45 -3.17
CA PHE A 128 17.70 21.26 -4.53
C PHE A 128 17.94 22.47 -5.42
N ASN A 129 18.01 23.69 -4.85
CA ASN A 129 18.39 24.93 -5.53
C ASN A 129 17.72 25.09 -6.91
N ASN A 130 16.38 25.07 -6.94
CA ASN A 130 15.58 25.16 -8.17
C ASN A 130 15.95 24.11 -9.25
N GLY A 131 16.32 22.90 -8.83
CA GLY A 131 16.72 21.80 -9.72
C GLY A 131 18.19 21.81 -10.12
N GLN A 132 18.98 22.74 -9.58
CA GLN A 132 20.39 22.91 -9.87
C GLN A 132 21.21 22.85 -8.57
N PRO A 133 21.21 21.70 -7.86
CA PRO A 133 22.04 21.54 -6.68
C PRO A 133 23.52 21.76 -7.03
N ALA A 134 24.30 22.28 -6.09
CA ALA A 134 25.74 22.43 -6.29
C ALA A 134 26.38 21.05 -6.58
N ARG A 135 27.25 20.97 -7.59
CA ARG A 135 28.03 19.76 -7.87
C ARG A 135 29.06 19.52 -6.78
N ARG A 136 29.22 18.26 -6.38
CA ARG A 136 30.30 17.84 -5.49
C ARG A 136 31.56 17.54 -6.32
N VAL A 137 32.75 17.69 -5.71
CA VAL A 137 34.05 17.61 -6.42
C VAL A 137 34.30 16.21 -7.01
N ASP A 138 33.82 15.19 -6.33
CA ASP A 138 33.94 13.76 -6.66
C ASP A 138 32.70 13.19 -7.39
N GLU A 139 31.74 14.02 -7.75
CA GLU A 139 30.47 13.58 -8.34
C GLU A 139 30.54 13.51 -9.87
N ASN A 140 30.35 12.31 -10.41
CA ASN A 140 30.23 12.11 -11.85
C ASN A 140 28.84 12.54 -12.37
N ALA A 141 28.68 12.63 -13.70
CA ALA A 141 27.44 13.12 -14.30
C ALA A 141 26.20 12.25 -13.97
N ALA A 142 26.36 10.93 -13.89
CA ALA A 142 25.26 10.02 -13.59
C ALA A 142 24.80 10.15 -12.13
N ALA A 143 25.74 10.21 -11.18
CA ALA A 143 25.46 10.39 -9.76
C ALA A 143 24.75 11.73 -9.50
N TYR A 144 25.16 12.79 -10.19
CA TYR A 144 24.49 14.09 -10.13
C TYR A 144 23.01 13.99 -10.53
N GLN A 145 22.70 13.37 -11.69
CA GLN A 145 21.32 13.22 -12.16
C GLN A 145 20.47 12.36 -11.21
N GLN A 146 21.06 11.29 -10.66
CA GLN A 146 20.41 10.47 -9.65
C GLN A 146 20.09 11.29 -8.40
N ARG A 147 21.04 12.07 -7.89
CA ARG A 147 20.83 12.91 -6.71
C ARG A 147 19.75 13.97 -6.94
N VAL A 148 19.74 14.65 -8.09
CA VAL A 148 18.67 15.59 -8.45
C VAL A 148 17.30 14.90 -8.42
N THR A 149 17.21 13.68 -8.94
CA THR A 149 15.98 12.89 -8.95
C THR A 149 15.54 12.50 -7.53
N LEU A 150 16.50 12.09 -6.69
CA LEU A 150 16.25 11.76 -5.28
C LEU A 150 15.76 12.99 -4.50
N LEU A 151 16.45 14.13 -4.61
CA LEU A 151 16.03 15.38 -3.96
C LEU A 151 14.62 15.79 -4.36
N LYS A 152 14.27 15.66 -5.65
CA LYS A 152 12.90 15.93 -6.12
C LYS A 152 11.87 14.98 -5.50
N GLY A 153 12.22 13.69 -5.38
CA GLY A 153 11.37 12.71 -4.71
C GLY A 153 11.19 13.00 -3.22
N GLU A 154 12.27 13.38 -2.52
CA GLU A 154 12.24 13.73 -1.10
C GLU A 154 11.43 15.01 -0.83
N LEU A 155 11.56 16.02 -1.69
CA LEU A 155 10.72 17.22 -1.65
C LEU A 155 9.22 16.86 -1.71
N SER A 156 8.83 16.08 -2.72
CA SER A 156 7.45 15.65 -2.90
C SER A 156 6.92 14.86 -1.69
N ARG A 157 7.75 13.97 -1.12
CA ARG A 157 7.38 13.21 0.08
C ARG A 157 7.20 14.10 1.31
N SER A 158 8.12 15.05 1.55
CA SER A 158 8.04 15.96 2.70
C SER A 158 6.80 16.87 2.60
N GLU A 159 6.48 17.37 1.41
CA GLU A 159 5.25 18.14 1.17
C GLU A 159 3.98 17.32 1.46
N GLN A 160 3.95 16.06 1.03
CA GLN A 160 2.84 15.15 1.33
C GLN A 160 2.72 14.84 2.82
N ASN A 161 3.85 14.65 3.52
CA ASN A 161 3.88 14.43 4.97
C ASN A 161 3.31 15.63 5.72
N ILE A 162 3.74 16.84 5.39
CA ILE A 162 3.21 18.08 6.00
C ILE A 162 1.70 18.18 5.77
N ALA A 163 1.23 17.88 4.57
CA ALA A 163 -0.20 17.88 4.26
C ALA A 163 -0.97 16.81 5.07
N ALA A 164 -0.39 15.63 5.27
CA ALA A 164 -0.99 14.57 6.08
C ALA A 164 -1.08 14.95 7.56
N LEU A 165 0.02 15.43 8.14
CA LEU A 165 0.06 15.89 9.54
C LEU A 165 -0.92 17.05 9.79
N SER A 166 -1.01 17.98 8.84
CA SER A 166 -1.96 19.11 8.91
C SER A 166 -3.43 18.63 8.90
N ARG A 167 -3.75 17.58 8.13
CA ARG A 167 -5.08 16.96 8.15
C ARG A 167 -5.35 16.29 9.49
N GLU A 168 -4.38 15.59 10.07
CA GLU A 168 -4.54 14.99 11.40
C GLU A 168 -4.77 16.05 12.49
N LEU A 169 -4.03 17.15 12.47
CA LEU A 169 -4.27 18.29 13.38
C LEU A 169 -5.68 18.87 13.25
N THR A 170 -6.23 18.89 12.03
CA THR A 170 -7.60 19.39 11.78
C THR A 170 -8.67 18.46 12.36
N LYS A 171 -8.37 17.17 12.55
CA LYS A 171 -9.29 16.20 13.18
C LYS A 171 -9.33 16.33 14.70
N LEU A 172 -8.33 16.94 15.33
CA LEU A 172 -8.24 17.16 16.78
C LEU A 172 -8.96 18.46 17.22
N LYS A 173 -10.12 18.76 16.63
CA LYS A 173 -10.95 19.90 17.00
C LYS A 173 -11.84 19.58 18.19
#